data_AF-A0A7G8VW75-F1
#
_entry.id   AF-A0A7G8VW75-F1
#
_cell.length_a   1.000
_cell.length_b   1.000
_cell.length_c   1.000
_cell.angle_alpha   90.00
_cell.angle_beta   90.00
_cell.angle_gamma   90.00
#
_symmetry.space_group_name_H-M   'P 1'
#
loop_
_entity.id
_entity.type
_entity.pdbx_description
1 polymer ?
#
loop_
_entity_poly.entity_id
_entity_poly.type
_entity_poly.pdbx_seq_one_letter_code
_entity_poly.pdbx_strand_id
1 'polypeptide(L)'
;MEERQATVIGRLWVKCVEKISGGIKVFFERDSNSSCITIVASGAISRVDFSQDQSSAAMQDLPRESVEAAHYWSDYAARGYFLIVEGVGPVLAGGKSDGDALFDMVPSGMQFFVTGEIGCTGESADGQWKITLSLWNCRTRTEQASEDGNASKEDLGALVLALEARLLNSIGLKREQPLDTFYPRPTADVIPVYLAELGQAFMLTMVVDNHAPQSGLWGERAMLDYPLNMALRWPESEVPKLMYISGLGKAFDYRSQVLPEYKERSLQLLREVIQANSVATSLAPLIWKAFSMTSELQAHMQNQPANAHPAYKAWLERVAS
;
A
#
# COMPACT_ATOMS: atom_id res chain seq x y z
N MET A 1 10.95 17.72 -11.14
CA MET A 1 9.60 17.23 -10.79
C MET A 1 9.62 15.70 -10.68
N GLU A 2 10.25 15.00 -11.62
CA GLU A 2 10.52 13.55 -11.59
C GLU A 2 11.31 13.06 -10.35
N GLU A 3 12.22 13.88 -9.79
CA GLU A 3 13.11 13.42 -8.70
C GLU A 3 12.49 13.43 -7.28
N ARG A 4 11.34 14.12 -7.09
CA ARG A 4 10.57 14.02 -5.84
C ARG A 4 9.74 12.73 -5.79
N GLN A 5 9.39 12.16 -6.95
CA GLN A 5 8.49 11.02 -7.10
C GLN A 5 9.15 9.71 -6.65
N ALA A 6 10.43 9.50 -6.96
CA ALA A 6 11.18 8.33 -6.46
C ALA A 6 11.33 8.30 -4.93
N THR A 7 11.27 9.49 -4.28
CA THR A 7 11.31 9.60 -2.81
C THR A 7 9.96 9.25 -2.19
N VAL A 8 8.83 9.50 -2.86
CA VAL A 8 7.48 9.13 -2.41
C VAL A 8 7.23 7.64 -2.70
N ILE A 9 7.62 7.14 -3.87
CA ILE A 9 7.48 5.74 -4.27
C ILE A 9 8.38 4.82 -3.43
N GLY A 10 9.56 5.29 -3.02
CA GLY A 10 10.43 4.58 -2.07
C GLY A 10 9.99 4.71 -0.60
N ARG A 11 9.25 5.75 -0.20
CA ARG A 11 8.88 6.00 1.22
C ARG A 11 7.43 5.66 1.58
N LEU A 12 6.51 5.56 0.62
CA LEU A 12 5.22 4.88 0.85
C LEU A 12 5.41 3.37 1.09
N TRP A 13 6.60 2.83 0.81
CA TRP A 13 6.88 1.40 0.76
C TRP A 13 8.15 0.97 1.53
N VAL A 14 8.79 1.86 2.30
CA VAL A 14 9.95 1.56 3.16
C VAL A 14 9.73 2.18 4.55
N LYS A 15 10.03 1.37 5.58
CA LYS A 15 9.43 1.34 6.91
C LYS A 15 10.26 1.99 8.02
N CYS A 16 9.59 2.28 9.14
CA CYS A 16 10.15 2.20 10.49
C CYS A 16 9.26 1.23 11.32
N VAL A 17 9.81 0.48 12.28
CA VAL A 17 9.08 -0.51 13.10
C VAL A 17 9.45 -0.32 14.57
N GLU A 18 8.47 -0.35 15.46
CA GLU A 18 8.65 -0.22 16.91
C GLU A 18 7.85 -1.32 17.65
N LYS A 19 8.47 -1.92 18.66
CA LYS A 19 7.94 -3.09 19.40
C LYS A 19 7.24 -2.61 20.67
N ILE A 20 5.96 -2.94 20.82
CA ILE A 20 5.24 -2.81 22.10
C ILE A 20 4.62 -4.16 22.43
N SER A 21 4.64 -4.52 23.71
CA SER A 21 4.09 -5.76 24.25
C SER A 21 2.65 -6.03 23.77
N GLY A 22 2.47 -7.04 22.90
CA GLY A 22 1.17 -7.52 22.42
C GLY A 22 0.94 -7.47 20.90
N GLY A 23 1.84 -6.86 20.12
CA GLY A 23 1.76 -6.83 18.65
C GLY A 23 2.80 -5.87 18.05
N ILE A 24 3.18 -6.08 16.78
CA ILE A 24 4.12 -5.20 16.08
C ILE A 24 3.32 -4.15 15.28
N LYS A 25 3.73 -2.88 15.32
CA LYS A 25 3.18 -1.82 14.47
C LYS A 25 4.12 -1.53 13.31
N VAL A 26 3.55 -1.44 12.12
CA VAL A 26 4.25 -1.03 10.89
C VAL A 26 4.05 0.47 10.71
N PHE A 27 5.15 1.24 10.61
CA PHE A 27 5.09 2.69 10.43
C PHE A 27 5.51 3.08 9.02
N PHE A 28 4.78 4.03 8.43
CA PHE A 28 5.18 4.77 7.23
C PHE A 28 5.37 6.24 7.65
N GLU A 29 6.58 6.78 7.54
CA GLU A 29 6.93 8.12 8.05
C GLU A 29 7.36 9.09 6.94
N ARG A 30 6.84 10.32 7.01
CA ARG A 30 7.47 11.53 6.47
C ARG A 30 7.39 12.68 7.49
N ASP A 31 8.43 13.49 7.50
CA ASP A 31 8.78 14.61 8.40
C ASP A 31 7.64 15.58 8.81
N SER A 32 7.37 15.56 10.11
CA SER A 32 7.33 16.65 11.13
C SER A 32 6.69 18.04 10.90
N ASN A 33 6.15 18.43 9.75
CA ASN A 33 5.56 19.79 9.61
C ASN A 33 4.21 19.87 8.88
N SER A 34 3.43 18.79 8.85
CA SER A 34 2.11 18.77 8.21
C SER A 34 1.08 18.06 9.07
N SER A 35 -0.17 18.55 9.00
CA SER A 35 -1.34 17.91 9.59
C SER A 35 -1.38 16.42 9.19
N CYS A 36 -1.52 15.50 10.16
CA CYS A 36 -1.39 14.07 9.93
C CYS A 36 -2.71 13.32 10.21
N ILE A 37 -3.11 12.42 9.31
CA ILE A 37 -4.27 11.53 9.45
C ILE A 37 -3.78 10.09 9.55
N THR A 38 -4.31 9.31 10.50
CA THR A 38 -4.13 7.86 10.45
C THR A 38 -5.32 7.17 9.84
N ILE A 39 -5.07 6.01 9.27
CA ILE A 39 -6.07 4.96 9.18
C ILE A 39 -5.56 3.77 9.98
N VAL A 40 -6.30 3.43 11.03
CA VAL A 40 -6.00 2.33 11.93
C VAL A 40 -6.96 1.20 11.60
N ALA A 41 -6.41 0.13 11.03
CA ALA A 41 -7.11 -1.15 10.97
C ALA A 41 -6.93 -1.83 12.32
N SER A 42 -7.84 -1.60 13.25
CA SER A 42 -7.82 -2.28 14.54
C SER A 42 -9.20 -2.80 14.91
N GLY A 43 -9.22 -3.75 15.82
CA GLY A 43 -10.41 -4.24 16.49
C GLY A 43 -10.02 -5.46 17.33
N ALA A 44 -11.00 -6.08 18.00
CA ALA A 44 -10.73 -7.22 18.87
C ALA A 44 -10.25 -8.44 18.07
N ILE A 45 -9.10 -9.01 18.46
CA ILE A 45 -8.59 -10.27 17.92
C ILE A 45 -9.47 -11.40 18.47
N SER A 46 -10.49 -11.80 17.74
CA SER A 46 -11.38 -12.90 18.13
C SER A 46 -11.16 -14.18 17.32
N ARG A 47 -10.43 -14.11 16.19
CA ARG A 47 -10.09 -15.29 15.39
C ARG A 47 -8.95 -15.02 14.40
N VAL A 48 -7.98 -15.93 14.33
CA VAL A 48 -6.93 -15.94 13.30
C VAL A 48 -7.38 -16.92 12.22
N ASP A 49 -8.18 -16.46 11.26
CA ASP A 49 -8.56 -17.27 10.10
C ASP A 49 -7.64 -16.93 8.92
N PHE A 50 -6.97 -17.96 8.40
CA PHE A 50 -5.99 -17.86 7.30
C PHE A 50 -6.62 -18.04 5.91
N SER A 51 -7.95 -18.02 5.78
CA SER A 51 -8.55 -18.17 4.46
C SER A 51 -8.30 -16.89 3.66
N GLN A 52 -7.62 -17.00 2.52
CA GLN A 52 -7.65 -16.00 1.45
C GLN A 52 -8.99 -16.06 0.72
N ASP A 53 -10.10 -15.94 1.46
CA ASP A 53 -11.36 -15.66 0.82
C ASP A 53 -11.32 -14.22 0.30
N GLN A 54 -11.97 -13.95 -0.83
CA GLN A 54 -11.94 -12.60 -1.44
C GLN A 54 -12.44 -11.51 -0.46
N SER A 55 -13.26 -11.92 0.52
CA SER A 55 -13.62 -11.16 1.73
C SER A 55 -12.42 -10.75 2.57
N SER A 56 -11.61 -11.68 3.05
CA SER A 56 -10.47 -11.37 3.91
C SER A 56 -9.41 -10.50 3.22
N ALA A 57 -9.20 -10.68 1.91
CA ALA A 57 -8.28 -9.85 1.12
C ALA A 57 -8.78 -8.40 1.02
N ALA A 58 -10.05 -8.16 0.65
CA ALA A 58 -10.61 -6.80 0.62
C ALA A 58 -10.61 -6.13 2.00
N MET A 59 -10.75 -6.91 3.08
CA MET A 59 -10.75 -6.40 4.45
C MET A 59 -9.39 -5.89 4.93
N GLN A 60 -8.30 -6.49 4.48
CA GLN A 60 -6.94 -6.12 4.93
C GLN A 60 -6.44 -4.85 4.24
N ASP A 61 -6.94 -4.56 3.03
CA ASP A 61 -6.33 -3.58 2.14
C ASP A 61 -7.13 -2.31 1.88
N LEU A 62 -8.42 -2.27 2.26
CA LEU A 62 -9.18 -1.02 2.30
C LEU A 62 -8.46 0.08 3.09
N PRO A 63 -7.85 -0.20 4.27
CA PRO A 63 -7.06 0.80 4.98
C PRO A 63 -5.88 1.34 4.16
N ARG A 64 -5.24 0.50 3.32
CA ARG A 64 -4.12 0.92 2.47
C ARG A 64 -4.59 1.86 1.37
N GLU A 65 -5.64 1.47 0.66
CA GLU A 65 -6.26 2.30 -0.38
C GLU A 65 -6.65 3.66 0.19
N SER A 66 -7.30 3.69 1.35
CA SER A 66 -7.75 4.95 1.95
C SER A 66 -6.59 5.81 2.44
N VAL A 67 -5.46 5.22 2.85
CA VAL A 67 -4.23 5.97 3.19
C VAL A 67 -3.63 6.61 1.94
N GLU A 68 -3.55 5.87 0.83
CA GLU A 68 -3.08 6.42 -0.43
C GLU A 68 -4.00 7.54 -0.92
N ALA A 69 -5.31 7.31 -0.89
CA ALA A 69 -6.29 8.31 -1.27
C ALA A 69 -6.17 9.59 -0.43
N ALA A 70 -6.08 9.47 0.89
CA ALA A 70 -5.86 10.62 1.77
C ALA A 70 -4.51 11.31 1.47
N HIS A 71 -3.44 10.56 1.25
CA HIS A 71 -2.11 11.11 0.95
C HIS A 71 -2.09 11.94 -0.34
N TYR A 72 -2.63 11.38 -1.43
CA TYR A 72 -2.59 12.02 -2.73
C TYR A 72 -3.67 13.11 -2.87
N TRP A 73 -4.85 12.94 -2.29
CA TRP A 73 -6.02 13.80 -2.52
C TRP A 73 -6.38 14.74 -1.37
N SER A 74 -5.57 14.83 -0.31
CA SER A 74 -5.77 15.79 0.78
C SER A 74 -4.46 16.40 1.26
N ASP A 75 -4.50 17.59 1.89
CA ASP A 75 -3.31 18.22 2.46
C ASP A 75 -2.72 17.52 3.69
N TYR A 76 -3.30 16.39 4.08
CA TYR A 76 -2.79 15.60 5.18
C TYR A 76 -1.69 14.64 4.75
N ALA A 77 -0.71 14.47 5.64
CA ALA A 77 0.16 13.31 5.60
C ALA A 77 -0.62 12.11 6.16
N ALA A 78 -0.92 11.12 5.33
CA ALA A 78 -1.61 9.91 5.76
C ALA A 78 -0.62 8.83 6.24
N ARG A 79 -0.99 8.08 7.29
CA ARG A 79 -0.25 6.92 7.80
C ARG A 79 -1.21 5.73 7.98
N GLY A 80 -0.75 4.53 7.67
CA GLY A 80 -1.51 3.30 7.87
C GLY A 80 -0.95 2.46 9.01
N TYR A 81 -1.82 1.92 9.88
CA TYR A 81 -1.44 1.00 10.95
C TYR A 81 -2.17 -0.32 10.77
N PHE A 82 -1.39 -1.40 10.78
CA PHE A 82 -1.87 -2.77 10.61
C PHE A 82 -1.53 -3.57 11.85
N LEU A 83 -2.49 -4.39 12.30
CA LEU A 83 -2.24 -5.41 13.32
C LEU A 83 -1.56 -6.62 12.67
N ILE A 84 -0.41 -7.00 13.22
CA ILE A 84 0.34 -8.15 12.78
C ILE A 84 0.70 -9.03 13.98
N VAL A 85 0.65 -10.34 13.79
CA VAL A 85 1.16 -11.34 14.72
C VAL A 85 2.52 -11.81 14.22
N GLU A 86 3.55 -11.69 15.05
CA GLU A 86 4.92 -12.04 14.69
C GLU A 86 5.03 -13.52 14.29
N GLY A 87 5.67 -13.80 13.15
CA GLY A 87 5.81 -15.15 12.60
C GLY A 87 4.56 -15.67 11.89
N VAL A 88 3.46 -14.89 11.90
CA VAL A 88 2.17 -15.26 11.30
C VAL A 88 1.82 -14.32 10.15
N GLY A 89 1.87 -13.00 10.39
CA GLY A 89 1.50 -11.98 9.41
C GLY A 89 0.32 -11.11 9.87
N PRO A 90 -0.36 -10.43 8.93
CA PRO A 90 -1.48 -9.55 9.26
C PRO A 90 -2.68 -10.31 9.79
N VAL A 91 -3.38 -9.68 10.73
CA VAL A 91 -4.59 -10.24 11.33
C VAL A 91 -5.76 -9.29 11.15
N LEU A 92 -6.93 -9.88 10.90
CA LEU A 92 -8.20 -9.17 10.89
C LEU A 92 -8.80 -9.15 12.29
N ALA A 93 -9.33 -8.00 12.67
CA ALA A 93 -10.16 -7.90 13.85
C ALA A 93 -11.56 -8.43 13.55
N GLY A 94 -12.13 -9.21 14.45
CA GLY A 94 -13.47 -9.78 14.28
C GLY A 94 -14.58 -8.92 14.87
N GLY A 95 -14.37 -7.61 15.03
CA GLY A 95 -15.38 -6.70 15.54
C GLY A 95 -14.90 -5.24 15.60
N LYS A 96 -15.86 -4.31 15.79
CA LYS A 96 -15.62 -2.87 15.89
C LYS A 96 -14.47 -2.54 16.84
N SER A 97 -13.57 -1.67 16.40
CA SER A 97 -12.51 -1.11 17.23
C SER A 97 -13.09 -0.24 18.34
N ASP A 98 -12.53 -0.38 19.53
CA ASP A 98 -12.73 0.59 20.60
C ASP A 98 -11.88 1.84 20.31
N GLY A 99 -12.51 2.88 19.75
CA GLY A 99 -11.84 4.15 19.43
C GLY A 99 -11.21 4.80 20.66
N ASP A 100 -11.79 4.61 21.85
CA ASP A 100 -11.26 5.21 23.08
C ASP A 100 -9.91 4.60 23.46
N ALA A 101 -9.77 3.28 23.28
CA ALA A 101 -8.51 2.57 23.49
C ALA A 101 -7.42 2.99 22.48
N LEU A 102 -7.79 3.46 21.29
CA LEU A 102 -6.83 3.84 20.24
C LEU A 102 -6.22 5.22 20.43
N PHE A 103 -6.90 6.15 21.12
CA PHE A 103 -6.35 7.49 21.36
C PHE A 103 -4.99 7.45 22.08
N ASP A 104 -4.77 6.48 22.94
CA ASP A 104 -3.51 6.34 23.68
C ASP A 104 -2.43 5.60 22.86
N MET A 105 -2.79 5.08 21.68
CA MET A 105 -1.93 4.32 20.80
C MET A 105 -1.46 5.09 19.56
N VAL A 106 -2.12 6.20 19.22
CA VAL A 106 -1.76 7.05 18.07
C VAL A 106 -0.61 8.00 18.45
N PRO A 107 0.32 8.32 17.52
CA PRO A 107 1.42 9.25 17.79
C PRO A 107 0.97 10.63 18.27
N SER A 108 1.83 11.29 19.05
CA SER A 108 1.63 12.70 19.39
C SER A 108 1.62 13.58 18.13
N GLY A 109 0.64 14.47 18.02
CA GLY A 109 0.45 15.33 16.85
C GLY A 109 -0.53 14.80 15.79
N MET A 110 -1.09 13.61 15.99
CA MET A 110 -2.21 13.11 15.20
C MET A 110 -3.41 14.07 15.25
N GLN A 111 -4.03 14.37 14.11
CA GLN A 111 -5.27 15.15 14.10
C GLN A 111 -6.51 14.26 14.03
N PHE A 112 -6.45 13.26 13.17
CA PHE A 112 -7.54 12.31 12.99
C PHE A 112 -7.01 10.88 12.90
N PHE A 113 -7.86 9.91 13.27
CA PHE A 113 -7.70 8.54 12.81
C PHE A 113 -9.02 7.97 12.30
N VAL A 114 -8.92 6.99 11.40
CA VAL A 114 -10.07 6.29 10.82
C VAL A 114 -10.02 4.84 11.25
N THR A 115 -11.13 4.30 11.74
CA THR A 115 -11.31 2.87 11.99
C THR A 115 -12.30 2.29 11.00
N GLY A 116 -12.22 0.99 10.72
CA GLY A 116 -13.12 0.35 9.78
C GLY A 116 -13.58 -1.02 10.25
N GLU A 117 -14.80 -1.38 9.84
CA GLU A 117 -15.35 -2.72 9.94
C GLU A 117 -15.90 -3.11 8.57
N ILE A 118 -15.61 -4.33 8.15
CA ILE A 118 -16.17 -4.89 6.92
C ILE A 118 -16.79 -6.23 7.29
N GLY A 119 -17.97 -6.49 6.78
CA GLY A 119 -18.69 -7.75 6.93
C GLY A 119 -19.25 -8.20 5.59
N CYS A 120 -19.63 -9.48 5.52
CA CYS A 120 -20.39 -10.03 4.40
C CYS A 120 -21.61 -10.76 4.96
N THR A 121 -22.80 -10.46 4.45
CA THR A 121 -24.01 -11.19 4.79
C THR A 121 -24.19 -12.34 3.81
N GLY A 122 -23.88 -13.57 4.24
CA GLY A 122 -24.06 -14.80 3.45
C GLY A 122 -22.81 -15.24 2.67
N GLU A 123 -22.69 -16.55 2.45
CA GLU A 123 -21.57 -17.20 1.74
C GLU A 123 -21.86 -17.42 0.23
N SER A 124 -23.07 -17.06 -0.24
CA SER A 124 -23.51 -17.25 -1.63
C SER A 124 -23.17 -16.06 -2.53
N ALA A 125 -23.37 -16.23 -3.85
CA ALA A 125 -23.21 -15.17 -4.85
C ALA A 125 -24.09 -13.93 -4.60
N ASP A 126 -25.15 -14.06 -3.80
CA ASP A 126 -26.05 -12.97 -3.39
C ASP A 126 -25.57 -12.24 -2.12
N GLY A 127 -24.37 -12.58 -1.62
CA GLY A 127 -23.82 -11.98 -0.42
C GLY A 127 -23.62 -10.48 -0.56
N GLN A 128 -24.11 -9.71 0.41
CA GLN A 128 -23.87 -8.27 0.46
C GLN A 128 -22.70 -7.95 1.38
N TRP A 129 -21.80 -7.14 0.86
CA TRP A 129 -20.74 -6.52 1.63
C TRP A 129 -21.32 -5.40 2.45
N LYS A 130 -20.92 -5.30 3.70
CA LYS A 130 -21.18 -4.16 4.57
C LYS A 130 -19.84 -3.54 4.95
N ILE A 131 -19.69 -2.24 4.72
CA ILE A 131 -18.49 -1.50 5.13
C ILE A 131 -18.93 -0.38 6.04
N THR A 132 -18.25 -0.21 7.16
CA THR A 132 -18.41 0.90 8.10
C THR A 132 -17.05 1.52 8.33
N LEU A 133 -16.95 2.84 8.21
CA LEU A 133 -15.75 3.62 8.51
C LEU A 133 -16.11 4.69 9.54
N SER A 134 -15.33 4.83 10.60
CA SER A 134 -15.52 5.86 11.62
C SER A 134 -14.30 6.77 11.68
N LEU A 135 -14.53 8.07 11.56
CA LEU A 135 -13.53 9.13 11.69
C LEU A 135 -13.52 9.66 13.12
N TRP A 136 -12.34 9.70 13.73
CA TRP A 136 -12.13 10.14 15.10
C TRP A 136 -11.21 11.36 15.13
N ASN A 137 -11.54 12.33 15.96
CA ASN A 137 -10.73 13.52 16.18
C ASN A 137 -9.87 13.35 17.43
N CYS A 138 -8.55 13.33 17.25
CA CYS A 138 -7.60 13.02 18.33
C CYS A 138 -7.51 14.14 19.38
N ARG A 139 -7.83 15.38 18.99
CA ARG A 139 -7.78 16.54 19.89
C ARG A 139 -8.99 16.60 20.82
N THR A 140 -10.18 16.33 20.29
CA THR A 140 -11.41 16.30 21.10
C THR A 140 -11.66 14.94 21.72
N ARG A 141 -10.95 13.89 21.26
CA ARG A 141 -11.16 12.48 21.62
C ARG A 141 -12.61 12.04 21.41
N THR A 142 -13.16 12.36 20.23
CA THR A 142 -14.55 12.05 19.87
C THR A 142 -14.67 11.50 18.45
N GLU A 143 -15.67 10.65 18.23
CA GLU A 143 -16.11 10.29 16.87
C GLU A 143 -16.69 11.53 16.19
N GLN A 144 -16.19 11.87 15.00
CA GLN A 144 -16.60 13.04 14.21
C GLN A 144 -17.56 12.66 13.09
N ALA A 145 -17.37 11.48 12.48
CA ALA A 145 -18.24 10.96 11.43
C ALA A 145 -18.23 9.42 11.44
N SER A 146 -19.36 8.82 11.06
CA SER A 146 -19.48 7.41 10.76
C SER A 146 -20.14 7.27 9.39
N GLU A 147 -19.47 6.58 8.49
CA GLU A 147 -19.91 6.34 7.13
C GLU A 147 -20.08 4.85 6.92
N ASP A 148 -21.28 4.41 6.58
CA ASP A 148 -21.55 3.01 6.27
C ASP A 148 -22.25 2.83 4.93
N GLY A 149 -22.24 1.60 4.43
CA GLY A 149 -23.02 1.21 3.28
C GLY A 149 -22.93 -0.28 2.99
N ASN A 150 -23.80 -0.72 2.09
CA ASN A 150 -23.85 -2.10 1.64
C ASN A 150 -23.82 -2.17 0.12
N ALA A 151 -23.19 -3.20 -0.44
CA ALA A 151 -23.07 -3.40 -1.88
C ALA A 151 -23.02 -4.89 -2.24
N SER A 152 -23.45 -5.23 -3.45
CA SER A 152 -23.09 -6.52 -4.04
C SER A 152 -21.60 -6.55 -4.38
N LYS A 153 -21.12 -7.69 -4.86
CA LYS A 153 -19.73 -7.83 -5.32
C LYS A 153 -19.41 -6.89 -6.48
N GLU A 154 -20.34 -6.71 -7.40
CA GLU A 154 -20.20 -5.87 -8.60
C GLU A 154 -20.12 -4.38 -8.23
N ASP A 155 -20.86 -3.97 -7.21
CA ASP A 155 -20.94 -2.57 -6.76
C ASP A 155 -19.92 -2.20 -5.67
N LEU A 156 -19.09 -3.17 -5.22
CA LEU A 156 -18.13 -2.98 -4.13
C LEU A 156 -17.19 -1.80 -4.37
N GLY A 157 -16.66 -1.66 -5.59
CA GLY A 157 -15.74 -0.57 -5.92
C GLY A 157 -16.41 0.80 -5.89
N ALA A 158 -17.68 0.89 -6.30
CA ALA A 158 -18.44 2.13 -6.20
C ALA A 158 -18.74 2.50 -4.74
N LEU A 159 -19.05 1.52 -3.90
CA LEU A 159 -19.26 1.72 -2.46
C LEU A 159 -17.98 2.25 -1.79
N VAL A 160 -16.82 1.63 -2.04
CA VAL A 160 -15.53 2.05 -1.49
C VAL A 160 -15.25 3.52 -1.84
N LEU A 161 -15.33 3.89 -3.12
CA LEU A 161 -15.07 5.26 -3.56
C LEU A 161 -16.06 6.28 -2.96
N ALA A 162 -17.31 5.87 -2.76
CA ALA A 162 -18.34 6.71 -2.15
C ALA A 162 -18.08 6.93 -0.65
N LEU A 163 -17.69 5.89 0.08
CA LEU A 163 -17.32 5.97 1.50
C LEU A 163 -16.08 6.85 1.69
N GLU A 164 -15.03 6.59 0.90
CA GLU A 164 -13.80 7.37 0.90
C GLU A 164 -14.09 8.86 0.61
N ALA A 165 -14.93 9.16 -0.39
CA ALA A 165 -15.28 10.55 -0.70
C ALA A 165 -16.02 11.27 0.45
N ARG A 166 -16.94 10.58 1.14
CA ARG A 166 -17.64 11.14 2.31
C ARG A 166 -16.68 11.37 3.48
N LEU A 167 -15.80 10.40 3.74
CA LEU A 167 -14.75 10.51 4.75
C LEU A 167 -13.79 11.68 4.47
N LEU A 168 -13.30 11.81 3.24
CA LEU A 168 -12.42 12.90 2.80
C LEU A 168 -13.12 14.27 2.90
N ASN A 169 -14.43 14.34 2.62
CA ASN A 169 -15.18 15.57 2.82
C ASN A 169 -15.29 15.95 4.31
N SER A 170 -15.43 14.96 5.20
CA SER A 170 -15.53 15.18 6.65
C SER A 170 -14.24 15.65 7.32
N ILE A 171 -13.07 15.34 6.76
CA ILE A 171 -11.76 15.82 7.27
C ILE A 171 -11.35 17.19 6.71
N GLY A 172 -11.95 17.64 5.60
CA GLY A 172 -11.58 18.86 4.89
C GLY A 172 -10.21 18.80 4.18
N LEU A 173 -9.72 19.96 3.71
CA LEU A 173 -8.42 20.12 3.04
C LEU A 173 -8.19 19.19 1.83
N LYS A 174 -9.24 18.99 1.02
CA LYS A 174 -9.17 18.19 -0.19
C LYS A 174 -8.40 18.93 -1.29
N ARG A 175 -7.62 18.17 -2.06
CA ARG A 175 -7.00 18.67 -3.30
C ARG A 175 -7.91 18.42 -4.50
N GLU A 176 -7.91 19.38 -5.42
CA GLU A 176 -8.56 19.22 -6.72
C GLU A 176 -7.74 18.35 -7.69
N GLN A 177 -6.42 18.31 -7.47
CA GLN A 177 -5.45 17.53 -8.25
C GLN A 177 -4.63 16.64 -7.32
N PRO A 178 -4.21 15.45 -7.74
CA PRO A 178 -3.40 14.58 -6.90
C PRO A 178 -2.04 15.23 -6.60
N LEU A 179 -1.47 14.90 -5.44
CA LEU A 179 -0.13 15.37 -5.03
C LEU A 179 0.93 15.05 -6.09
N ASP A 180 0.82 13.87 -6.70
CA ASP A 180 1.63 13.45 -7.82
C ASP A 180 0.74 13.02 -8.99
N THR A 181 1.02 13.55 -10.18
CA THR A 181 0.22 13.32 -11.39
C THR A 181 0.22 11.86 -11.86
N PHE A 182 1.19 11.05 -11.42
CA PHE A 182 1.28 9.63 -11.77
C PHE A 182 0.29 8.75 -11.00
N TYR A 183 -0.35 9.26 -9.95
CA TYR A 183 -1.35 8.54 -9.17
C TYR A 183 -2.76 9.01 -9.54
N PRO A 184 -3.36 8.47 -10.63
CA PRO A 184 -4.79 8.63 -10.84
C PRO A 184 -5.55 7.84 -9.78
N ARG A 185 -6.65 8.40 -9.26
CA ARG A 185 -7.53 7.66 -8.36
C ARG A 185 -8.12 6.46 -9.11
N PRO A 186 -8.06 5.23 -8.56
CA PRO A 186 -8.66 4.07 -9.22
C PRO A 186 -10.16 4.25 -9.48
N THR A 187 -10.64 3.76 -10.62
CA THR A 187 -12.08 3.75 -10.95
C THR A 187 -12.80 2.61 -10.25
N ALA A 188 -14.13 2.70 -10.13
CA ALA A 188 -14.93 1.70 -9.42
C ALA A 188 -14.73 0.27 -9.93
N ASP A 189 -14.55 0.09 -11.24
CA ASP A 189 -14.30 -1.21 -11.88
C ASP A 189 -12.88 -1.76 -11.60
N VAL A 190 -11.93 -0.89 -11.25
CA VAL A 190 -10.53 -1.26 -10.98
C VAL A 190 -10.31 -1.54 -9.48
N ILE A 191 -11.04 -0.88 -8.59
CA ILE A 191 -10.88 -1.01 -7.12
C ILE A 191 -10.79 -2.47 -6.64
N PRO A 192 -11.65 -3.42 -7.05
CA PRO A 192 -11.55 -4.79 -6.55
C PRO A 192 -10.21 -5.47 -6.88
N VAL A 193 -9.71 -5.24 -8.09
CA VAL A 193 -8.39 -5.74 -8.53
C VAL A 193 -7.27 -5.02 -7.78
N TYR A 194 -7.43 -3.71 -7.59
CA TYR A 194 -6.45 -2.89 -6.89
C TYR A 194 -6.27 -3.29 -5.42
N LEU A 195 -7.38 -3.52 -4.70
CA LEU A 195 -7.36 -3.96 -3.31
C LEU A 195 -6.67 -5.33 -3.16
N ALA A 196 -6.95 -6.27 -4.08
CA ALA A 196 -6.29 -7.57 -4.06
C ALA A 196 -4.77 -7.46 -4.26
N GLU A 197 -4.31 -6.59 -5.16
CA GLU A 197 -2.88 -6.32 -5.36
C GLU A 197 -2.24 -5.67 -4.13
N LEU A 198 -2.92 -4.70 -3.51
CA LEU A 198 -2.42 -4.08 -2.28
C LEU A 198 -2.16 -5.12 -1.18
N GLY A 199 -2.99 -6.17 -1.08
CA GLY A 199 -2.78 -7.28 -0.14
C GLY A 199 -1.59 -8.13 -0.46
N GLN A 200 -1.43 -8.49 -1.73
CA GLN A 200 -0.29 -9.26 -2.20
C GLN A 200 1.01 -8.49 -1.96
N ALA A 201 1.04 -7.20 -2.32
CA ALA A 201 2.18 -6.33 -2.08
C ALA A 201 2.46 -6.14 -0.58
N PHE A 202 1.42 -6.16 0.27
CA PHE A 202 1.58 -6.09 1.73
C PHE A 202 2.27 -7.35 2.26
N MET A 203 1.81 -8.52 1.83
CA MET A 203 2.40 -9.80 2.23
C MET A 203 3.87 -9.92 1.81
N LEU A 204 4.22 -9.48 0.60
CA LEU A 204 5.63 -9.43 0.17
C LEU A 204 6.47 -8.51 1.09
N THR A 205 5.90 -7.38 1.53
CA THR A 205 6.57 -6.46 2.47
C THR A 205 6.79 -7.14 3.82
N MET A 206 5.78 -7.85 4.33
CA MET A 206 5.86 -8.60 5.58
C MET A 206 6.94 -9.69 5.58
N VAL A 207 7.16 -10.34 4.43
CA VAL A 207 8.23 -11.33 4.26
C VAL A 207 9.61 -10.67 4.27
N VAL A 208 9.81 -9.61 3.48
CA VAL A 208 11.11 -8.89 3.43
C VAL A 208 11.50 -8.34 4.80
N ASP A 209 10.52 -7.85 5.56
CA ASP A 209 10.75 -7.31 6.90
C ASP A 209 10.85 -8.38 8.00
N ASN A 210 10.83 -9.67 7.64
CA ASN A 210 10.91 -10.80 8.58
C ASN A 210 9.78 -10.85 9.61
N HIS A 211 8.60 -10.30 9.29
CA HIS A 211 7.41 -10.42 10.15
C HIS A 211 6.57 -11.67 9.82
N ALA A 212 6.70 -12.18 8.60
CA ALA A 212 6.13 -13.44 8.15
C ALA A 212 7.22 -14.31 7.51
N PRO A 213 7.23 -15.63 7.73
CA PRO A 213 8.21 -16.51 7.11
C PRO A 213 7.94 -16.67 5.61
N GLN A 214 8.99 -16.69 4.79
CA GLN A 214 8.86 -16.99 3.35
C GLN A 214 8.19 -18.34 3.09
N SER A 215 8.39 -19.35 3.95
CA SER A 215 7.73 -20.65 3.84
C SER A 215 6.21 -20.58 4.02
N GLY A 216 5.69 -19.50 4.58
CA GLY A 216 4.26 -19.22 4.67
C GLY A 216 3.71 -18.48 3.45
N LEU A 217 4.53 -18.14 2.46
CA LEU A 217 4.10 -17.45 1.25
C LEU A 217 3.49 -18.44 0.26
N TRP A 218 2.16 -18.41 0.13
CA TRP A 218 1.44 -19.19 -0.87
C TRP A 218 1.12 -18.32 -2.08
N GLY A 219 1.33 -18.87 -3.29
CA GLY A 219 0.97 -18.17 -4.53
C GLY A 219 1.94 -17.06 -4.97
N GLU A 220 3.22 -17.13 -4.61
CA GLU A 220 4.22 -16.11 -4.97
C GLU A 220 4.23 -15.75 -6.47
N ARG A 221 4.11 -16.73 -7.37
CA ARG A 221 4.00 -16.46 -8.82
C ARG A 221 2.80 -15.60 -9.15
N ALA A 222 1.65 -15.89 -8.54
CA ALA A 222 0.45 -15.07 -8.72
C ALA A 222 0.70 -13.66 -8.20
N MET A 223 1.36 -13.49 -7.06
CA MET A 223 1.70 -12.17 -6.50
C MET A 223 2.62 -11.33 -7.40
N LEU A 224 3.46 -11.96 -8.23
CA LEU A 224 4.32 -11.25 -9.18
C LEU A 224 3.68 -11.09 -10.56
N ASP A 225 2.88 -12.06 -11.00
CA ASP A 225 2.14 -12.01 -12.27
C ASP A 225 0.98 -11.01 -12.20
N TYR A 226 0.36 -10.82 -11.04
CA TYR A 226 -0.81 -9.95 -10.89
C TYR A 226 -0.52 -8.48 -11.24
N PRO A 227 0.46 -7.79 -10.61
CA PRO A 227 0.76 -6.41 -10.95
C PRO A 227 1.38 -6.28 -12.34
N LEU A 228 2.09 -7.31 -12.83
CA LEU A 228 2.57 -7.36 -14.22
C LEU A 228 1.41 -7.35 -15.21
N ASN A 229 0.40 -8.21 -15.00
CA ASN A 229 -0.79 -8.28 -15.85
C ASN A 229 -1.60 -6.99 -15.78
N MET A 230 -1.69 -6.35 -14.60
CA MET A 230 -2.30 -5.02 -14.47
C MET A 230 -1.53 -3.97 -15.28
N ALA A 231 -0.20 -3.96 -15.25
CA ALA A 231 0.62 -3.04 -16.04
C ALA A 231 0.45 -3.25 -17.55
N LEU A 232 0.33 -4.50 -18.00
CA LEU A 232 0.08 -4.83 -19.41
C LEU A 232 -1.35 -4.45 -19.84
N ARG A 233 -2.34 -4.61 -18.95
CA ARG A 233 -3.75 -4.28 -19.24
C ARG A 233 -4.02 -2.78 -19.23
N TRP A 234 -3.33 -2.04 -18.37
CA TRP A 234 -3.45 -0.59 -18.21
C TRP A 234 -2.10 0.09 -18.42
N PRO A 235 -1.58 0.12 -19.67
CA PRO A 235 -0.24 0.63 -19.95
C PRO A 235 -0.08 2.13 -19.65
N GLU A 236 -1.16 2.90 -19.64
CA GLU A 236 -1.15 4.32 -19.25
C GLU A 236 -1.09 4.53 -17.73
N SER A 237 -1.34 3.49 -16.93
CA SER A 237 -1.29 3.57 -15.48
C SER A 237 0.11 3.30 -14.97
N GLU A 238 0.65 4.25 -14.20
CA GLU A 238 1.98 4.12 -13.61
C GLU A 238 1.99 3.21 -12.39
N VAL A 239 0.90 3.20 -11.62
CA VAL A 239 0.82 2.50 -10.32
C VAL A 239 1.11 0.99 -10.44
N PRO A 240 0.51 0.22 -11.39
CA PRO A 240 0.83 -1.19 -11.55
C PRO A 240 2.29 -1.46 -11.90
N LYS A 241 2.92 -0.59 -12.71
CA LYS A 241 4.34 -0.70 -13.07
C LYS A 241 5.21 -0.55 -11.82
N LEU A 242 4.89 0.44 -11.00
CA LEU A 242 5.59 0.69 -9.73
C LEU A 242 5.41 -0.46 -8.74
N MET A 243 4.19 -1.00 -8.62
CA MET A 243 3.88 -2.16 -7.78
C MET A 243 4.68 -3.39 -8.22
N TYR A 244 4.68 -3.70 -9.52
CA TYR A 244 5.42 -4.83 -10.08
C TYR A 244 6.92 -4.72 -9.83
N ILE A 245 7.53 -3.58 -10.17
CA ILE A 245 8.98 -3.38 -9.99
C ILE A 245 9.36 -3.42 -8.51
N SER A 246 8.52 -2.85 -7.63
CA SER A 246 8.68 -2.98 -6.18
C SER A 246 8.60 -4.44 -5.73
N GLY A 247 7.65 -5.21 -6.26
CA GLY A 247 7.51 -6.64 -6.00
C GLY A 247 8.76 -7.45 -6.40
N LEU A 248 9.36 -7.16 -7.55
CA LEU A 248 10.63 -7.76 -7.97
C LEU A 248 11.78 -7.45 -7.00
N GLY A 249 11.88 -6.20 -6.53
CA GLY A 249 12.88 -5.81 -5.54
C GLY A 249 12.73 -6.61 -4.24
N LYS A 250 11.49 -6.75 -3.75
CA LYS A 250 11.18 -7.57 -2.57
C LYS A 250 11.53 -9.04 -2.79
N ALA A 251 11.15 -9.60 -3.93
CA ALA A 251 11.45 -10.97 -4.32
C ALA A 251 12.95 -11.24 -4.40
N PHE A 252 13.73 -10.26 -4.84
CA PHE A 252 15.19 -10.35 -4.78
C PHE A 252 15.70 -10.37 -3.33
N ASP A 253 15.22 -9.48 -2.48
CA ASP A 253 15.72 -9.34 -1.10
C ASP A 253 15.50 -10.60 -0.25
N TYR A 254 14.34 -11.27 -0.36
CA TYR A 254 14.10 -12.55 0.31
C TYR A 254 14.60 -13.77 -0.48
N ARG A 255 15.35 -13.58 -1.57
CA ARG A 255 15.96 -14.65 -2.40
C ARG A 255 14.94 -15.64 -2.97
N SER A 256 13.89 -15.10 -3.57
CA SER A 256 12.90 -15.88 -4.32
C SER A 256 13.53 -16.84 -5.31
N GLN A 257 13.02 -18.07 -5.35
CA GLN A 257 13.42 -19.07 -6.35
C GLN A 257 12.71 -18.88 -7.69
N VAL A 258 11.58 -18.15 -7.72
CA VAL A 258 10.79 -17.95 -8.95
C VAL A 258 11.23 -16.70 -9.71
N LEU A 259 11.98 -15.80 -9.07
CA LEU A 259 12.44 -14.54 -9.67
C LEU A 259 13.10 -14.72 -11.07
N PRO A 260 13.97 -15.73 -11.33
CA PRO A 260 14.57 -15.91 -12.66
C PRO A 260 13.55 -16.06 -13.80
N GLU A 261 12.35 -16.56 -13.53
CA GLU A 261 11.27 -16.75 -14.52
C GLU A 261 10.73 -15.42 -15.07
N TYR A 262 10.99 -14.30 -14.38
CA TYR A 262 10.45 -12.99 -14.74
C TYR A 262 11.42 -12.16 -15.58
N LYS A 263 12.70 -12.56 -15.71
CA LYS A 263 13.76 -11.75 -16.33
C LYS A 263 13.38 -11.14 -17.67
N GLU A 264 12.95 -11.95 -18.63
CA GLU A 264 12.65 -11.46 -19.99
C GLU A 264 11.46 -10.49 -19.99
N ARG A 265 10.39 -10.83 -19.26
CA ARG A 265 9.19 -9.98 -19.14
C ARG A 265 9.49 -8.67 -18.44
N SER A 266 10.31 -8.67 -17.38
CA SER A 266 10.74 -7.46 -16.69
C SER A 266 11.61 -6.57 -17.57
N LEU A 267 12.51 -7.14 -18.37
CA LEU A 267 13.34 -6.38 -19.29
C LEU A 267 12.54 -5.80 -20.46
N GLN A 268 11.53 -6.52 -20.93
CA GLN A 268 10.59 -5.99 -21.90
C GLN A 268 9.84 -4.78 -21.32
N LEU A 269 9.22 -4.93 -20.15
CA LEU A 269 8.53 -3.82 -19.49
C LEU A 269 9.47 -2.64 -19.26
N LEU A 270 10.73 -2.89 -18.85
CA LEU A 270 11.73 -1.84 -18.66
C LEU A 270 11.99 -1.04 -19.94
N ARG A 271 12.08 -1.70 -21.10
CA ARG A 271 12.23 -1.01 -22.40
C ARG A 271 11.00 -0.14 -22.70
N GLU A 272 9.81 -0.66 -22.44
CA GLU A 272 8.55 0.06 -22.68
C GLU A 272 8.43 1.31 -21.79
N VAL A 273 8.75 1.20 -20.49
CA VAL A 273 8.69 2.36 -19.58
C VAL A 273 9.73 3.43 -19.91
N ILE A 274 10.93 3.04 -20.34
CA ILE A 274 11.96 3.98 -20.81
C ILE A 274 11.48 4.70 -22.07
N GLN A 275 10.94 3.96 -23.05
CA GLN A 275 10.46 4.55 -24.30
C GLN A 275 9.28 5.51 -24.08
N ALA A 276 8.42 5.19 -23.10
CA ALA A 276 7.27 6.02 -22.75
C ALA A 276 7.62 7.22 -21.84
N ASN A 277 8.88 7.42 -21.44
CA ASN A 277 9.28 8.38 -20.41
C ASN A 277 8.43 8.24 -19.12
N SER A 278 8.13 7.00 -18.74
CA SER A 278 7.29 6.69 -17.57
C SER A 278 8.06 6.95 -16.28
N VAL A 279 7.35 7.35 -15.22
CA VAL A 279 7.95 7.60 -13.89
C VAL A 279 8.56 6.32 -13.29
N ALA A 280 8.06 5.15 -13.72
CA ALA A 280 8.60 3.85 -13.33
C ALA A 280 10.05 3.64 -13.79
N THR A 281 10.54 4.40 -14.77
CA THR A 281 11.96 4.40 -15.18
C THR A 281 12.91 4.71 -14.01
N SER A 282 12.47 5.53 -13.03
CA SER A 282 13.26 5.81 -11.82
C SER A 282 13.58 4.56 -11.00
N LEU A 283 12.80 3.49 -11.15
CA LEU A 283 12.97 2.20 -10.46
C LEU A 283 13.73 1.15 -11.28
N ALA A 284 14.21 1.48 -12.49
CA ALA A 284 15.05 0.58 -13.29
C ALA A 284 16.22 -0.08 -12.51
N PRO A 285 16.89 0.61 -11.57
CA PRO A 285 17.91 0.01 -10.70
C PRO A 285 17.49 -1.26 -9.96
N LEU A 286 16.21 -1.39 -9.59
CA LEU A 286 15.70 -2.61 -8.93
C LEU A 286 15.67 -3.80 -9.88
N ILE A 287 15.31 -3.59 -11.14
CA ILE A 287 15.32 -4.64 -12.17
C ILE A 287 16.76 -5.09 -12.43
N TRP A 288 17.68 -4.13 -12.58
CA TRP A 288 19.08 -4.47 -12.80
C TRP A 288 19.70 -5.21 -11.61
N LYS A 289 19.39 -4.79 -10.37
CA LYS A 289 19.80 -5.51 -9.17
C LYS A 289 19.23 -6.93 -9.15
N ALA A 290 17.91 -7.06 -9.38
CA ALA A 290 17.19 -8.33 -9.34
C ALA A 290 17.77 -9.39 -10.29
N PHE A 291 18.32 -8.98 -11.43
CA PHE A 291 18.83 -9.86 -12.48
C PHE A 291 20.35 -9.81 -12.68
N SER A 292 21.10 -9.32 -11.69
CA SER A 292 22.56 -9.27 -11.68
C SER A 292 23.18 -8.49 -12.86
N MET A 293 22.51 -7.41 -13.28
CA MET A 293 22.96 -6.51 -14.35
C MET A 293 23.81 -5.38 -13.77
N THR A 294 24.96 -5.76 -13.20
CA THR A 294 25.83 -4.85 -12.44
C THR A 294 26.38 -3.71 -13.31
N SER A 295 26.71 -3.98 -14.57
CA SER A 295 27.25 -2.97 -15.48
C SER A 295 26.25 -1.85 -15.74
N GLU A 296 24.99 -2.19 -15.96
CA GLU A 296 23.88 -1.27 -16.21
C GLU A 296 23.59 -0.42 -14.96
N LEU A 297 23.55 -1.05 -13.79
CA LEU A 297 23.37 -0.35 -12.51
C LEU A 297 24.50 0.66 -12.26
N GLN A 298 25.75 0.25 -12.44
CA GLN A 298 26.91 1.12 -12.23
C GLN A 298 26.94 2.28 -13.25
N ALA A 299 26.63 2.01 -14.52
CA ALA A 299 26.53 3.05 -15.54
C ALA A 299 25.44 4.07 -15.19
N HIS A 300 24.28 3.63 -14.72
CA HIS A 300 23.21 4.54 -14.30
C HIS A 300 23.60 5.41 -13.11
N MET A 301 24.30 4.84 -12.11
CA MET A 301 24.79 5.59 -10.96
C MET A 301 25.81 6.66 -11.36
N GLN A 302 26.75 6.33 -12.25
CA GLN A 302 27.78 7.27 -12.73
C GLN A 302 27.20 8.39 -13.60
N ASN A 303 26.14 8.11 -14.34
CA ASN A 303 25.48 9.07 -15.23
C ASN A 303 24.38 9.90 -14.54
N GLN A 304 24.25 9.81 -13.21
CA GLN A 304 23.29 10.66 -12.49
C GLN A 304 23.62 12.14 -12.65
N PRO A 305 22.62 12.99 -12.95
CA PRO A 305 22.88 14.40 -13.12
C PRO A 305 23.34 15.04 -11.79
N ALA A 306 24.19 16.06 -11.88
CA ALA A 306 24.80 16.68 -10.70
C ALA A 306 23.75 17.19 -9.70
N ASN A 307 22.63 17.70 -10.21
CA ASN A 307 21.49 18.21 -9.46
C ASN A 307 20.50 17.14 -8.99
N ALA A 308 20.79 15.83 -9.17
CA ALA A 308 19.86 14.80 -8.74
C ALA A 308 19.56 14.86 -7.24
N HIS A 309 18.27 14.71 -6.92
CA HIS A 309 17.75 14.83 -5.56
C HIS A 309 18.52 13.94 -4.55
N PRO A 310 18.97 14.48 -3.41
CA PRO A 310 19.79 13.74 -2.45
C PRO A 310 19.16 12.43 -1.97
N ALA A 311 17.84 12.40 -1.78
CA ALA A 311 17.15 11.19 -1.35
C ALA A 311 17.14 10.08 -2.42
N TYR A 312 17.16 10.44 -3.70
CA TYR A 312 17.26 9.46 -4.78
C TYR A 312 18.68 8.88 -4.86
N LYS A 313 19.71 9.73 -4.74
CA LYS A 313 21.11 9.27 -4.68
C LYS A 313 21.34 8.31 -3.49
N ALA A 314 20.87 8.69 -2.30
CA ALA A 314 20.96 7.83 -1.12
C ALA A 314 20.19 6.51 -1.29
N TRP A 315 19.07 6.52 -2.03
CA TRP A 315 18.36 5.30 -2.36
C TRP A 315 19.14 4.42 -3.35
N LEU A 316 19.72 5.01 -4.41
CA LEU A 316 20.56 4.30 -5.38
C LEU A 316 21.74 3.61 -4.70
N GLU A 317 22.39 4.26 -3.74
CA GLU A 317 23.48 3.67 -2.95
C GLU A 317 23.02 2.43 -2.18
N ARG A 318 21.83 2.47 -1.57
CA ARG A 318 21.23 1.28 -0.90
C ARG A 318 20.84 0.17 -1.87
N VAL A 319 20.42 0.54 -3.08
CA VAL A 319 20.14 -0.46 -4.13
C VAL A 319 21.44 -1.10 -4.61
N ALA A 320 22.53 -0.36 -4.69
CA ALA A 320 23.82 -0.89 -5.15
C ALA A 320 24.57 -1.72 -4.10
N SER A 321 24.32 -1.49 -2.80
CA SER A 321 24.83 -2.31 -1.69
C SER A 321 24.12 -3.66 -1.59
#